data_AF-A0A3E5HNW6-F1
#
_entry.id   AF-A0A3E5HNW6-F1
#
_cell.length_a   1.000
_cell.length_b   1.000
_cell.length_c   1.000
_cell.angle_alpha   90.00
_cell.angle_beta   90.00
_cell.angle_gamma   90.00
#
_symmetry.space_group_name_H-M   'P 1'
#
loop_
_entity.id
_entity.type
_entity.pdbx_description
1 polymer ?
#
loop_
_entity_poly.entity_id
_entity_poly.type
_entity_poly.pdbx_seq_one_letter_code
_entity_poly.pdbx_strand_id
1 'polypeptide(L)'
;MSVKLAKNGTWLAQFRCKDKFGNEVHKCKRGFATAEEAQAWEDEFITSTGCTMEMTFGEFFKVYEADLRPRLREHTWRQKEYAIKSRVLPFFANKKMDKIRTIDIVRWQNTLMAPTQTTASPTAPRTCARSTTS
;
A
#
# COMPACT_ATOMS: atom_id res chain seq x y z
N MET A 1 -11.73 -8.04 20.64
CA MET A 1 -10.97 -9.10 21.32
C MET A 1 -11.89 -10.30 21.47
N SER A 2 -11.56 -11.46 20.92
CA SER A 2 -12.43 -12.65 21.01
C SER A 2 -11.66 -13.88 21.50
N VAL A 3 -10.86 -13.65 22.54
CA VAL A 3 -10.25 -14.68 23.35
C VAL A 3 -11.33 -15.31 24.23
N LYS A 4 -11.51 -16.64 24.16
CA LYS A 4 -12.53 -17.38 24.91
C LYS A 4 -11.91 -18.57 25.64
N LEU A 5 -12.45 -18.90 26.80
CA LEU A 5 -12.08 -20.12 27.53
C LEU A 5 -12.92 -21.30 27.02
N ALA A 6 -12.27 -22.38 26.62
CA ALA A 6 -12.94 -23.61 26.22
C ALA A 6 -13.25 -24.50 27.44
N LYS A 7 -14.25 -25.39 27.29
CA LYS A 7 -14.72 -26.30 28.36
C LYS A 7 -13.64 -27.24 28.92
N ASN A 8 -12.54 -27.40 28.21
CA ASN A 8 -11.38 -28.21 28.58
C ASN A 8 -10.28 -27.41 29.31
N GLY A 9 -10.55 -26.16 29.70
CA GLY A 9 -9.60 -25.30 30.43
C GLY A 9 -8.54 -24.61 29.55
N THR A 10 -8.59 -24.81 28.23
CA THR A 10 -7.66 -24.17 27.28
C THR A 10 -8.23 -22.87 26.70
N TRP A 11 -7.36 -21.93 26.37
CA TRP A 11 -7.75 -20.67 25.74
C TRP A 11 -7.77 -20.80 24.22
N LEU A 12 -8.71 -20.10 23.59
CA LEU A 12 -8.83 -19.99 22.13
C LEU A 12 -8.82 -18.52 21.72
N ALA A 13 -8.12 -18.23 20.63
CA ALA A 13 -8.09 -16.94 19.97
C ALA A 13 -8.84 -17.04 18.64
N GLN A 14 -9.80 -16.15 18.43
CA GLN A 14 -10.62 -16.11 17.23
C GLN A 14 -10.75 -14.65 16.80
N PHE A 15 -10.45 -14.34 15.54
CA PHE A 15 -10.69 -13.00 15.03
C PHE A 15 -10.97 -13.02 13.53
N ARG A 16 -11.64 -11.96 13.08
CA ARG A 16 -11.83 -11.62 11.67
C ARG A 16 -10.93 -10.45 11.38
N CYS A 17 -10.13 -10.53 10.33
CA CYS A 17 -9.30 -9.43 9.90
C CYS A 17 -9.37 -9.28 8.38
N LYS A 18 -9.15 -8.07 7.87
CA LYS A 18 -9.16 -7.83 6.43
C LYS A 18 -7.74 -8.01 5.92
N ASP A 19 -7.57 -8.94 5.00
CA ASP A 19 -6.28 -9.10 4.32
C ASP A 19 -5.92 -7.82 3.57
N LYS A 20 -4.66 -7.68 3.15
CA LYS A 20 -4.15 -6.59 2.32
C LYS A 20 -4.91 -6.38 0.99
N PHE A 21 -5.71 -7.36 0.58
CA PHE A 21 -6.58 -7.30 -0.60
C PHE A 21 -8.04 -6.93 -0.26
N GLY A 22 -8.35 -6.61 1.00
CA GLY A 22 -9.68 -6.28 1.48
C GLY A 22 -10.60 -7.47 1.75
N ASN A 23 -10.11 -8.70 1.55
CA ASN A 23 -10.86 -9.92 1.81
C ASN A 23 -10.95 -10.20 3.31
N GLU A 24 -12.14 -10.55 3.81
CA GLU A 24 -12.29 -10.95 5.20
C GLU A 24 -11.69 -12.34 5.42
N VAL A 25 -10.66 -12.41 6.25
CA VAL A 25 -10.00 -13.64 6.66
C VAL A 25 -10.40 -13.93 8.09
N HIS A 26 -10.94 -15.13 8.29
CA HIS A 26 -11.27 -15.65 9.60
C HIS A 26 -10.16 -16.59 10.07
N LYS A 27 -9.58 -16.31 11.24
CA LYS A 27 -8.57 -17.15 11.86
C LYS A 27 -9.03 -17.61 13.23
N CYS A 28 -8.72 -18.86 13.53
CA CYS A 28 -9.01 -19.52 14.80
C CYS A 28 -7.80 -20.36 15.18
N LYS A 29 -7.24 -20.13 16.36
CA LYS A 29 -6.24 -21.00 16.97
C LYS A 29 -6.68 -21.38 18.39
N ARG A 30 -6.46 -22.64 18.75
CA ARG A 30 -6.92 -23.24 20.01
C ARG A 30 -5.72 -23.85 20.72
N GLY A 31 -5.86 -24.05 22.03
CA GLY A 31 -4.87 -24.77 22.84
C GLY A 31 -3.84 -23.88 23.53
N PHE A 32 -4.13 -22.59 23.70
CA PHE A 32 -3.26 -21.72 24.51
C PHE A 32 -3.41 -22.04 25.99
N ALA A 33 -2.30 -21.98 26.72
CA ALA A 33 -2.29 -22.23 28.16
C ALA A 33 -2.88 -21.04 28.93
N THR A 34 -2.65 -19.82 28.45
CA THR A 34 -3.11 -18.57 29.07
C THR A 34 -3.84 -17.66 28.09
N ALA A 35 -4.64 -16.74 28.64
CA ALA A 35 -5.31 -15.70 27.85
C ALA A 35 -4.31 -14.73 27.20
N GLU A 36 -3.22 -14.41 27.90
CA GLU A 36 -2.17 -13.52 27.42
C GLU A 36 -1.45 -14.10 26.20
N GLU A 37 -1.13 -15.39 26.21
CA GLU A 37 -0.49 -16.07 25.09
C GLU A 37 -1.42 -16.11 23.87
N ALA A 38 -2.72 -16.34 24.10
CA ALA A 38 -3.73 -16.26 23.06
C ALA A 38 -3.80 -14.86 22.44
N GLN A 39 -3.70 -13.81 23.26
CA GLN A 39 -3.76 -12.42 22.80
C GLN A 39 -2.48 -11.97 22.09
N ALA A 40 -1.29 -12.34 22.61
CA ALA A 40 -0.02 -12.07 21.96
C ALA A 40 0.03 -12.67 20.56
N TRP A 41 -0.54 -13.87 20.38
CA TRP A 41 -0.69 -14.47 19.06
C TRP A 41 -1.63 -13.69 18.14
N GLU A 42 -2.74 -13.13 18.65
CA GLU A 42 -3.62 -12.26 17.84
C GLU A 42 -2.85 -11.01 17.37
N ASP A 43 -2.12 -10.36 18.27
CA ASP A 43 -1.37 -9.14 17.99
C ASP A 43 -0.20 -9.38 17.02
N GLU A 44 0.56 -10.47 17.22
CA GLU A 44 1.61 -10.91 16.29
C GLU A 44 1.02 -11.25 14.91
N PHE A 45 -0.15 -11.89 14.86
CA PHE A 45 -0.78 -12.25 13.59
C PHE A 45 -1.28 -11.01 12.84
N ILE A 46 -1.91 -10.05 13.53
CA ILE A 46 -2.36 -8.79 12.95
C ILE A 46 -1.16 -8.00 12.39
N THR A 47 -0.08 -7.93 13.18
CA THR A 47 1.16 -7.23 12.81
C THR A 47 1.86 -7.89 11.62
N SER A 48 2.03 -9.21 11.65
CA SER A 48 2.72 -9.97 10.59
C SER A 48 1.92 -10.07 9.29
N THR A 49 0.60 -10.21 9.37
CA THR A 49 -0.27 -10.38 8.18
C THR A 49 -0.65 -9.03 7.56
N GLY A 50 -0.39 -7.91 8.23
CA GLY A 50 -0.76 -6.57 7.77
C GLY A 50 -2.28 -6.39 7.74
N CYS A 51 -3.00 -7.06 8.64
CA CYS A 51 -4.46 -7.24 8.57
C CYS A 51 -5.27 -5.98 8.96
N THR A 52 -4.57 -4.88 9.20
CA THR A 52 -5.12 -3.53 9.30
C THR A 52 -4.28 -2.61 8.44
N MET A 53 -4.83 -2.16 7.31
CA MET A 53 -4.34 -1.04 6.49
C MET A 53 -4.42 0.32 7.22
N GLU A 54 -4.33 0.32 8.55
CA GLU A 54 -4.24 1.53 9.36
C GLU A 54 -2.87 2.21 9.24
N MET A 55 -1.85 1.48 8.78
CA MET A 55 -0.53 2.04 8.52
C MET A 55 -0.58 3.09 7.41
N THR A 56 0.33 4.04 7.49
CA THR A 56 0.51 5.05 6.46
C THR A 56 1.16 4.45 5.20
N PHE A 57 0.94 5.07 4.04
CA PHE A 57 1.59 4.63 2.80
C PHE A 57 3.12 4.66 2.91
N GLY A 58 3.68 5.61 3.67
CA GLY A 58 5.12 5.72 3.89
C GLY A 58 5.69 4.53 4.67
N GLU A 59 4.99 4.07 5.71
CA GLU A 59 5.37 2.86 6.46
C GLU A 59 5.23 1.61 5.59
N PHE A 60 4.12 1.51 4.85
CA PHE A 60 3.90 0.44 3.88
C PHE A 60 5.04 0.36 2.84
N PHE A 61 5.49 1.52 2.33
CA PHE A 61 6.55 1.57 1.34
C PHE A 61 7.87 0.99 1.86
N LYS A 62 8.19 1.14 3.15
CA LYS A 62 9.40 0.53 3.75
C LYS A 62 9.34 -1.00 3.73
N VAL A 63 8.17 -1.56 4.06
CA VAL A 63 7.94 -3.02 4.01
C VAL A 63 8.01 -3.51 2.56
N TYR A 64 7.36 -2.80 1.64
CA TYR A 64 7.41 -3.09 0.20
C TYR A 64 8.85 -3.04 -0.35
N GLU A 65 9.66 -2.08 0.08
CA GLU A 65 11.08 -2.01 -0.28
C GLU A 65 11.86 -3.23 0.23
N ALA A 66 11.69 -3.62 1.50
CA ALA A 66 12.38 -4.78 2.07
C ALA A 66 12.05 -6.08 1.33
N ASP A 67 10.79 -6.28 0.94
CA ASP A 67 10.32 -7.50 0.27
C ASP A 67 10.76 -7.59 -1.21
N LEU A 68 10.82 -6.46 -1.91
CA LEU A 68 11.07 -6.45 -3.36
C LEU A 68 12.50 -6.17 -3.75
N ARG A 69 13.23 -5.36 -2.98
CA ARG A 69 14.63 -5.05 -3.25
C ARG A 69 15.51 -6.30 -3.47
N PRO A 70 15.41 -7.40 -2.69
CA PRO A 70 16.23 -8.59 -2.95
C PRO A 70 15.84 -9.35 -4.22
N ARG A 71 14.64 -9.13 -4.77
CA ARG A 71 14.12 -9.84 -5.95
C ARG A 71 14.43 -9.13 -7.27
N LEU A 72 14.78 -7.85 -7.21
CA LEU A 72 14.99 -7.02 -8.40
C LEU A 72 16.47 -6.70 -8.61
N ARG A 73 16.86 -6.60 -9.88
CA ARG A 73 18.17 -6.07 -10.26
C ARG A 73 18.28 -4.60 -9.82
N GLU A 74 19.44 -4.23 -9.31
CA GLU A 74 19.67 -2.92 -8.68
C GLU A 74 19.30 -1.72 -9.58
N HIS A 75 19.65 -1.77 -10.87
CA HIS A 75 19.31 -0.70 -11.82
C HIS A 75 17.79 -0.50 -11.95
N THR A 76 17.03 -1.60 -12.06
CA THR A 76 15.57 -1.56 -12.14
C THR A 76 14.95 -1.07 -10.83
N TRP A 77 15.54 -1.47 -9.70
CA TRP A 77 15.12 -0.98 -8.38
C TRP A 77 15.33 0.53 -8.27
N ARG A 78 16.51 1.07 -8.59
CA ARG A 78 16.82 2.50 -8.52
C ARG A 78 15.83 3.36 -9.32
N GLN A 79 15.43 2.92 -10.51
CA GLN A 79 14.43 3.63 -11.31
C GLN A 79 13.05 3.66 -10.63
N LYS A 80 12.61 2.51 -10.10
CA LYS A 80 11.33 2.41 -9.38
C LYS A 80 11.35 3.24 -8.10
N GLU A 81 12.42 3.13 -7.33
CA GLU A 81 12.64 3.86 -6.10
C GLU A 81 12.61 5.38 -6.35
N TYR A 82 13.35 5.85 -7.36
CA TYR A 82 13.34 7.27 -7.73
C TYR A 82 11.94 7.73 -8.13
N ALA A 83 11.22 6.98 -8.97
CA ALA A 83 9.87 7.33 -9.40
C ALA A 83 8.89 7.41 -8.22
N ILE A 84 8.96 6.46 -7.28
CA ILE A 84 8.08 6.43 -6.11
C ILE A 84 8.44 7.54 -5.13
N LYS A 85 9.73 7.75 -4.82
CA LYS A 85 10.19 8.80 -3.91
C LYS A 85 9.92 10.21 -4.44
N SER A 86 10.09 10.44 -5.74
CA SER A 86 9.88 11.76 -6.34
C SER A 86 8.42 12.09 -6.61
N ARG A 87 7.60 11.12 -7.04
CA ARG A 87 6.24 11.39 -7.51
C ARG A 87 5.15 10.96 -6.55
N VAL A 88 5.33 9.84 -5.85
CA VAL A 88 4.25 9.19 -5.06
C VAL A 88 4.34 9.56 -3.58
N LEU A 89 5.52 9.43 -2.97
CA LEU A 89 5.70 9.71 -1.54
C LEU A 89 5.28 11.14 -1.12
N PRO A 90 5.56 12.22 -1.87
CA PRO A 90 5.18 13.57 -1.44
C PRO A 90 3.67 13.74 -1.19
N PHE A 91 2.84 12.98 -1.91
CA PHE A 91 1.38 13.10 -1.84
C PHE A 91 0.73 12.07 -0.91
N PHE A 92 1.32 10.87 -0.84
CA PHE A 92 0.69 9.75 -0.15
C PHE A 92 1.37 9.34 1.14
N ALA A 93 2.62 9.74 1.42
CA ALA A 93 3.40 9.21 2.54
C ALA A 93 2.65 9.24 3.88
N ASN A 94 1.96 10.34 4.19
CA ASN A 94 1.23 10.53 5.45
C ASN A 94 -0.24 10.09 5.38
N LYS A 95 -0.73 9.64 4.22
CA LYS A 95 -2.10 9.12 4.08
C LYS A 95 -2.14 7.68 4.57
N LYS A 96 -3.14 7.36 5.40
CA LYS A 96 -3.44 5.98 5.75
C LYS A 96 -3.83 5.19 4.50
N MET A 97 -3.36 3.96 4.41
CA MET A 97 -3.56 3.11 3.23
C MET A 97 -5.05 2.84 2.98
N ASP A 98 -5.84 2.68 4.04
CA ASP A 98 -7.29 2.49 3.99
C ASP A 98 -8.08 3.73 3.51
N LYS A 99 -7.47 4.93 3.55
CA LYS A 99 -8.11 6.19 3.16
C LYS A 99 -7.77 6.65 1.74
N ILE A 100 -6.87 5.97 1.03
CA ILE A 100 -6.52 6.31 -0.35
C ILE A 100 -7.69 5.91 -1.26
N ARG A 101 -8.41 6.91 -1.79
CA ARG A 101 -9.54 6.69 -2.70
C ARG A 101 -9.15 7.02 -4.15
N THR A 102 -9.96 6.55 -5.10
CA THR A 102 -9.77 6.86 -6.53
C THR A 102 -9.65 8.36 -6.80
N ILE A 103 -10.41 9.19 -6.07
CA ILE A 103 -10.35 10.65 -6.22
C ILE A 103 -8.97 11.23 -5.83
N ASP A 104 -8.28 10.64 -4.87
CA ASP A 104 -6.94 11.05 -4.47
C ASP A 104 -5.92 10.74 -5.58
N ILE A 105 -6.09 9.60 -6.26
CA ILE A 105 -5.25 9.18 -7.39
C ILE A 105 -5.44 10.13 -8.57
N VAL A 106 -6.69 10.47 -8.93
CA VAL A 106 -7.00 11.40 -10.03
C VAL A 106 -6.42 12.79 -9.72
N ARG A 107 -6.59 13.28 -8.49
CA ARG A 107 -6.00 14.56 -8.07
C ARG A 107 -4.49 14.56 -8.20
N TRP A 108 -3.84 13.50 -7.75
CA TRP A 108 -2.39 13.33 -7.90
C TRP A 108 -1.96 13.31 -9.38
N GLN A 109 -2.66 12.57 -10.24
CA GLN A 109 -2.36 12.56 -11.68
C GLN A 109 -2.48 13.96 -12.29
N ASN A 110 -3.55 14.70 -11.94
CA ASN A 110 -3.72 16.07 -12.40
C ASN A 110 -2.59 16.99 -11.91
N THR A 111 -2.07 16.79 -10.69
CA THR A 111 -0.91 17.56 -10.20
C THR A 111 0.38 17.27 -10.97
N LEU A 112 0.55 16.04 -11.48
CA LEU A 112 1.71 15.68 -12.32
C LEU A 112 1.59 16.21 -13.75
N MET A 113 0.36 16.37 -14.25
CA MET A 113 0.08 16.89 -15.59
C MET A 113 0.02 18.42 -15.63
N ALA A 114 -0.06 19.08 -14.46
CA ALA A 114 -0.08 20.53 -14.38
C ALA A 114 1.21 21.10 -15.00
N PRO A 115 1.11 22.01 -15.98
CA PRO A 115 2.28 22.57 -16.61
C PRO A 115 3.08 23.32 -15.54
N THR A 116 4.33 22.89 -15.32
CA THR A 116 5.29 23.69 -14.58
C THR A 116 5.46 24.98 -15.36
N GLN A 117 5.06 26.12 -14.77
CA GLN A 117 5.10 27.46 -15.37
C GLN A 117 6.55 27.97 -15.67
N THR A 118 7.50 27.08 -15.86
CA THR A 118 8.92 27.37 -16.08
C THR A 118 9.39 26.71 -17.37
N THR A 119 8.78 27.11 -18.48
CA THR A 119 9.47 27.51 -19.73
C THR A 119 8.38 27.80 -20.74
N ALA A 120 8.10 29.08 -20.97
CA ALA A 120 7.45 29.50 -22.19
C ALA A 120 8.38 29.14 -23.37
N SER A 121 8.10 28.01 -24.01
CA SER A 121 8.50 27.78 -25.39
C SER A 121 7.25 27.26 -26.11
N PRO A 122 6.70 28.02 -27.06
CA PRO A 122 5.49 27.64 -27.75
C PRO A 122 5.85 26.51 -28.72
N THR A 123 5.57 25.27 -28.35
CA THR A 123 5.69 24.16 -29.30
C THR A 123 4.65 24.39 -30.39
N ALA A 124 5.09 24.89 -31.54
CA ALA A 124 4.27 25.13 -32.70
C ALA A 124 3.53 23.83 -33.09
N PRO A 125 2.23 23.89 -33.43
CA PRO A 125 1.52 22.73 -33.95
C PRO A 125 2.15 22.36 -35.30
N ARG A 126 2.55 21.09 -35.46
CA ARG A 126 2.96 20.54 -36.76
C ARG A 126 1.74 20.47 -37.67
N THR A 127 1.50 21.54 -38.44
CA THR A 127 0.64 21.50 -39.61
C THR A 127 1.30 20.61 -40.66
N CYS A 128 0.87 19.36 -40.78
CA CYS A 128 1.18 18.55 -41.94
C CYS A 128 0.42 19.13 -43.14
N ALA A 129 1.09 19.94 -43.95
CA ALA A 129 0.58 20.34 -45.26
C ALA A 129 0.45 19.07 -46.12
N ARG A 130 -0.78 18.65 -46.40
CA ARG A 130 -1.07 17.59 -47.35
C ARG A 130 -0.85 18.17 -48.75
N SER A 131 0.30 17.87 -49.34
CA SER A 131 0.57 18.18 -50.74
C SER A 131 -0.39 17.35 -51.61
N THR A 132 -1.38 18.02 -52.18
CA THR A 132 -2.21 17.50 -53.27
C THR A 132 -1.44 17.75 -54.55
N THR A 133 -1.06 16.70 -55.27
CA THR A 133 -0.55 16.83 -56.64
C THR A 133 -1.53 16.14 -57.58
N SER A 134 -1.97 16.91 -58.57
CA SER A 134 -2.84 16.53 -59.70
C SER A 134 -2.19 15.53 -60.64
#